data_AF-A0A3P8BL71-F1
#
_entry.id   AF-A0A3P8BL71-F1
#
_cell.length_a   1.000
_cell.length_b   1.000
_cell.length_c   1.000
_cell.angle_alpha   90.00
_cell.angle_beta   90.00
_cell.angle_gamma   90.00
#
_symmetry.space_group_name_H-M   'P 1'
#
loop_
_entity.id
_entity.type
_entity.pdbx_description
1 polymer ?
#
loop_
_entity_poly.entity_id
_entity_poly.type
_entity_poly.pdbx_seq_one_letter_code
_entity_poly.pdbx_strand_id
1 'polypeptide(L)'
;MVIGGTIFPHKRIHKATWISPGHTTENQIDHNYINKKFRRTIEGVKTRRGPDIGSDHHLVVANLKPKLKKNWTNSNTKVQYSLPPRY
;
A
#
# COMPACT_ATOMS: atom_id res chain seq x y z
N MET A 1 0.49 3.66 -16.26
CA MET A 1 0.82 3.72 -14.82
C MET A 1 0.51 5.13 -14.30
N VAL A 2 0.20 5.29 -13.02
CA VAL A 2 0.16 6.60 -12.33
C VAL A 2 0.91 6.46 -11.01
N ILE A 3 1.67 7.49 -10.62
CA ILE A 3 2.35 7.58 -9.32
C ILE A 3 1.37 8.25 -8.35
N GLY A 4 0.95 7.56 -7.31
CA GLY A 4 -0.07 8.05 -6.38
C GLY A 4 0.32 9.35 -5.66
N GLY A 5 1.61 9.50 -5.34
CA GLY A 5 2.14 10.70 -4.68
C GLY A 5 2.14 11.98 -5.53
N THR A 6 1.85 11.89 -6.83
CA THR A 6 1.77 13.06 -7.73
C THR A 6 0.34 13.47 -8.07
N ILE A 7 -0.67 12.72 -7.62
CA ILE A 7 -2.09 12.96 -7.97
C ILE A 7 -2.66 14.15 -7.19
N PHE A 8 -2.24 14.33 -5.95
CA PHE A 8 -2.77 15.35 -5.04
C PHE A 8 -1.69 16.37 -4.68
N PRO A 9 -2.05 17.66 -4.52
CA PRO A 9 -1.11 18.66 -4.06
C PRO A 9 -0.73 18.38 -2.60
N HIS A 10 0.57 18.22 -2.34
CA HIS A 10 1.11 18.05 -1.00
C HIS A 10 2.21 19.09 -0.72
N LYS A 11 2.27 19.58 0.53
CA LYS A 11 3.40 20.39 1.01
C LYS A 11 4.70 19.59 0.89
N ARG A 12 5.83 20.27 0.67
CA ARG A 12 7.15 19.62 0.53
C ARG A 12 7.49 18.72 1.72
N ILE A 13 7.11 19.14 2.93
CA ILE A 13 7.25 18.38 4.18
C ILE A 13 6.46 17.05 4.19
N HIS A 14 5.54 16.81 3.26
CA HIS A 14 4.79 15.55 3.19
C HIS A 14 5.20 14.69 2.00
N LYS A 15 6.29 15.06 1.31
CA LYS A 15 6.78 14.32 0.16
C LYS A 15 7.95 13.41 0.49
N ALA A 16 8.88 13.84 1.34
CA ALA A 16 10.08 13.07 1.69
C ALA A 16 9.73 11.72 2.33
N THR A 17 10.17 10.62 1.72
CA THR A 17 9.95 9.25 2.19
C THR A 17 11.18 8.66 2.87
N TRP A 18 12.31 9.36 2.80
CA TRP A 18 13.56 8.95 3.41
C TRP A 18 14.33 10.18 3.91
N ILE A 19 14.99 10.03 5.05
CA ILE A 19 15.88 11.03 5.64
C ILE A 19 17.27 10.42 5.81
N SER A 20 18.33 11.13 5.43
CA SER A 20 19.69 10.65 5.69
C SER A 20 19.94 10.46 7.20
N PRO A 21 20.82 9.54 7.63
CA PRO A 21 21.15 9.37 9.04
C PRO A 21 21.59 10.66 9.75
N GLY A 22 22.23 11.59 9.01
CA GLY A 22 22.62 12.92 9.50
C GLY A 22 21.50 13.97 9.51
N HIS A 23 20.27 13.61 9.13
CA HIS A 23 19.10 14.50 9.04
C HIS A 23 19.29 15.72 8.12
N THR A 24 20.27 15.66 7.21
CA THR A 24 20.64 16.77 6.31
C THR A 24 19.96 16.66 4.94
N THR A 25 19.50 15.47 4.55
CA THR A 25 18.95 15.21 3.22
C THR A 25 17.60 14.52 3.33
N GLU A 26 16.63 15.01 2.57
CA GLU A 26 15.29 14.43 2.43
C GLU A 26 15.10 13.97 0.98
N ASN A 27 14.75 12.70 0.74
CA ASN A 27 14.50 12.16 -0.60
C ASN A 27 13.11 11.52 -0.73
N GLN A 28 12.62 11.37 -1.97
CA GLN A 28 11.43 10.59 -2.29
C GLN A 28 11.86 9.35 -3.06
N ILE A 29 12.04 8.24 -2.37
CA ILE A 29 12.49 6.97 -2.98
C ILE A 29 11.41 5.88 -2.94
N ASP A 30 10.35 6.10 -2.16
CA ASP A 30 9.22 5.19 -2.03
C ASP A 30 8.00 5.73 -2.76
N HIS A 31 7.40 4.90 -3.61
CA HIS A 31 6.29 5.32 -4.46
C HIS A 31 5.19 4.27 -4.52
N ASN A 32 3.95 4.74 -4.43
CA ASN A 32 2.76 3.92 -4.67
C ASN A 32 2.37 4.00 -6.14
N TYR A 33 2.57 2.92 -6.90
CA TYR A 33 2.16 2.83 -8.30
C TYR A 33 0.77 2.21 -8.42
N ILE A 34 -0.06 2.78 -9.31
CA ILE A 34 -1.35 2.20 -9.67
C ILE A 34 -1.52 2.13 -11.18
N ASN A 35 -2.26 1.12 -11.64
CA ASN A 35 -2.71 1.09 -13.03
C ASN A 35 -3.60 2.31 -13.32
N LYS A 36 -3.42 2.91 -14.50
CA LYS A 36 -4.18 4.10 -14.93
C LYS A 36 -5.70 3.88 -14.89
N LYS A 37 -6.17 2.65 -15.14
CA LYS A 37 -7.60 2.28 -15.04
C LYS A 37 -8.16 2.50 -13.64
N PHE A 38 -7.37 2.25 -12.60
CA PHE A 38 -7.78 2.37 -11.21
C PHE A 38 -7.39 3.71 -10.58
N ARG A 39 -6.83 4.67 -11.32
CA ARG A 39 -6.40 5.97 -10.75
C ARG A 39 -7.49 6.68 -9.93
N ARG A 40 -8.76 6.50 -10.31
CA ARG A 40 -9.93 7.15 -9.67
C ARG A 40 -10.30 6.50 -8.34
N THR A 41 -9.71 5.35 -8.00
CA THR A 41 -9.95 4.70 -6.71
C THR A 41 -9.03 5.24 -5.61
N ILE A 42 -8.03 6.05 -5.95
CA ILE A 42 -7.15 6.66 -4.95
C ILE A 42 -7.86 7.85 -4.32
N GLU A 43 -8.09 7.80 -3.01
CA GLU A 43 -8.66 8.91 -2.23
C GLU A 43 -7.57 9.84 -1.67
N GLY A 44 -6.35 9.32 -1.50
CA GLY A 44 -5.19 10.12 -1.10
C GLY A 44 -3.95 9.27 -0.90
N VAL A 45 -2.77 9.89 -1.03
CA VAL A 45 -1.49 9.30 -0.63
C VAL A 45 -0.84 10.24 0.36
N LYS A 46 -0.32 9.72 1.47
CA LYS A 46 0.33 10.54 2.50
C LYS A 46 1.55 9.85 3.08
N THR A 47 2.60 10.61 3.27
CA THR A 47 3.74 10.21 4.07
C THR A 47 3.44 10.49 5.54
N ARG A 48 3.67 9.51 6.42
CA ARG A 48 3.54 9.64 7.87
C ARG A 48 4.92 9.77 8.50
N ARG A 49 5.22 10.95 9.03
CA ARG A 49 6.39 11.23 9.88
C ARG A 49 6.01 10.90 11.33
N GLY A 50 6.75 10.05 12.03
CA GLY A 50 6.48 9.72 13.44
C GLY A 50 6.22 8.25 13.82
N PRO A 51 5.97 7.29 12.92
CA PRO A 51 6.14 5.88 13.28
C PRO A 51 7.64 5.63 13.46
N ASP A 52 8.12 5.69 14.70
CA ASP A 52 9.50 5.34 15.03
C ASP A 52 9.64 3.82 15.02
N ILE A 53 10.03 3.29 13.86
CA ILE A 53 10.37 1.87 13.69
C ILE A 53 11.89 1.67 13.68
N GLY A 54 12.68 2.69 14.04
CA GLY A 54 14.13 2.66 13.90
C GLY A 54 14.63 2.64 12.45
N SER A 55 13.80 3.07 11.48
CA SER A 55 14.19 3.22 10.08
C SER A 55 14.32 4.70 9.70
N ASP A 56 15.26 4.97 8.82
CA ASP A 56 15.45 6.22 8.10
C ASP A 56 14.35 6.51 7.05
N HIS A 57 13.43 5.55 6.82
CA HIS A 57 12.27 5.71 5.96
C HIS A 57 11.01 6.16 6.71
N HIS A 58 10.26 7.06 6.09
CA HIS A 58 8.89 7.38 6.48
C HIS A 58 7.89 6.48 5.77
N LEU A 59 6.84 6.05 6.48
CA LEU A 59 5.77 5.26 5.89
C LEU A 59 4.97 6.06 4.85
N VAL A 60 4.80 5.49 3.66
CA VAL A 60 3.94 6.05 2.61
C VAL A 60 2.65 5.25 2.53
N VAL A 61 1.52 5.90 2.82
CA VAL A 61 0.20 5.24 2.89
C VAL A 61 -0.70 5.75 1.78
N ALA A 62 -1.28 4.83 1.01
CA ALA A 62 -2.32 5.12 0.03
C ALA A 62 -3.69 4.67 0.55
N ASN A 63 -4.67 5.57 0.56
CA ASN A 63 -6.06 5.25 0.81
C ASN A 63 -6.75 4.95 -0.53
N LEU A 64 -7.37 3.77 -0.64
CA LEU A 64 -8.00 3.28 -1.86
C LEU A 64 -9.45 2.89 -1.59
N LYS A 65 -10.36 3.23 -2.52
CA LYS A 65 -11.76 2.78 -2.56
C LYS A 65 -12.07 2.05 -3.87
N PRO A 66 -11.54 0.83 -4.08
CA PRO A 66 -11.82 0.05 -5.27
C PRO A 66 -13.23 -0.56 -5.22
N LYS A 67 -13.88 -0.67 -6.38
CA LYS A 67 -15.07 -1.51 -6.55
C LYS A 67 -14.61 -2.89 -7.01
N LEU A 68 -14.59 -3.86 -6.10
CA LEU A 68 -14.18 -5.23 -6.40
C LEU A 68 -15.38 -6.07 -6.87
N LYS A 69 -15.13 -7.03 -7.77
CA LYS A 69 -16.13 -8.04 -8.13
C LYS A 69 -16.28 -9.00 -6.94
N LYS A 70 -17.53 -9.32 -6.58
CA LYS A 70 -17.80 -10.37 -5.59
C LYS A 70 -17.47 -11.73 -6.21
N ASN A 71 -16.58 -12.48 -5.57
CA ASN A 71 -16.35 -13.87 -5.91
C ASN A 71 -17.27 -14.71 -5.04
N TRP A 72 -18.28 -15.34 -5.64
CA TRP A 72 -19.11 -16.30 -4.93
C TRP A 72 -18.32 -17.60 -4.84
N THR A 73 -17.81 -17.94 -3.66
CA THR A 73 -17.33 -19.30 -3.40
C THR A 73 -18.57 -20.18 -3.33
N ASN A 74 -18.76 -21.07 -4.32
CA ASN A 74 -19.72 -22.15 -4.22
C ASN A 74 -19.35 -22.98 -2.99
N SER A 75 -20.07 -22.81 -1.88
CA SER A 75 -19.86 -23.56 -0.62
C SER A 75 -20.29 -25.04 -0.72
N ASN A 76 -20.55 -25.55 -1.94
CA ASN A 76 -20.99 -26.93 -2.18
C ASN A 76 -19.85 -27.95 -2.27
N THR A 77 -18.58 -27.54 -2.13
CA THR A 77 -17.50 -28.53 -2.00
C THR A 77 -17.38 -28.97 -0.54
N LYS A 78 -18.17 -29.97 -0.14
CA LYS A 78 -17.81 -30.80 1.03
C LYS A 78 -16.52 -31.54 0.67
N VAL A 79 -15.37 -30.99 1.07
CA VAL A 79 -14.12 -31.75 1.04
C VAL A 79 -14.22 -32.77 2.17
N GLN A 80 -14.66 -33.98 1.83
CA GLN A 80 -14.66 -35.10 2.75
C GLN A 80 -13.23 -35.67 2.77
N TYR A 81 -12.44 -35.28 3.78
CA TYR A 81 -11.14 -35.90 4.02
C TYR A 81 -11.39 -37.30 4.60
N SER A 82 -11.10 -38.35 3.85
CA SER A 82 -10.86 -39.67 4.42
C SER A 82 -9.41 -39.72 4.91
N LEU A 83 -9.21 -39.95 6.21
CA LEU A 83 -7.89 -40.30 6.71
C LEU A 83 -7.60 -41.75 6.29
N PRO A 84 -6.42 -42.06 5.72
CA PRO A 84 -6.05 -43.45 5.46
C PRO A 84 -5.91 -44.20 6.80
N PRO A 85 -6.18 -45.52 6.82
CA PRO A 85 -6.05 -46.32 8.04
C PRO A 85 -4.62 -46.19 8.58
N ARG A 86 -4.51 -45.91 9.88
CA ARG A 86 -3.22 -45.92 10.56
C ARG A 86 -2.70 -47.36 10.55
N TYR A 87 -1.50 -47.53 10.01
CA TYR A 87 -0.61 -48.62 10.40
C TYR A 87 0.26 -48.13 11.55
#